data_AF-A0A9Q8XT30-F1
#
_entry.id   AF-A0A9Q8XT30-F1
#
_cell.length_a   1.000
_cell.length_b   1.000
_cell.length_c   1.000
_cell.angle_alpha   90.00
_cell.angle_beta   90.00
_cell.angle_gamma   90.00
#
_symmetry.space_group_name_H-M   'P 1'
#
loop_
_entity.id
_entity.type
_entity.pdbx_description
1 polymer ?
#
loop_
_entity_poly.entity_id
_entity_poly.type
_entity_poly.pdbx_seq_one_letter_code
_entity_poly.pdbx_strand_id
1 'polypeptide(L)'
;MKKIMRKDLQRIYDGLTPQEKDNFQDSTVLFTGGAGFLGFYFIQFLTHYKEELRIKKVICLDNFQVGYPAWLKELSEKGQVELRKFNVITDDISSVPGAEQADYIYHMSVRWRRGMGWRISLSHPAEVRDCRSM
;
A
#
# COMPACT_ATOMS: atom_id res chain seq x y z
N MET A 1 -5.85 -0.09 -20.25
CA MET A 1 -5.47 1.06 -19.38
C MET A 1 -6.01 2.37 -19.97
N LYS A 2 -6.61 3.26 -19.15
CA LYS A 2 -7.16 4.55 -19.63
C LYS A 2 -6.04 5.57 -19.88
N LYS A 3 -6.28 6.56 -20.76
CA LYS A 3 -5.27 7.58 -21.16
C LYS A 3 -4.82 8.47 -19.99
N ILE A 4 -5.73 8.88 -19.11
CA ILE A 4 -5.42 9.74 -17.95
C ILE A 4 -4.49 9.01 -16.99
N MET A 5 -4.85 7.78 -16.62
CA MET A 5 -4.03 6.94 -15.76
C MET A 5 -2.60 6.77 -16.30
N ARG A 6 -2.40 6.54 -17.59
CA ARG A 6 -1.04 6.49 -18.18
C ARG A 6 -0.26 7.79 -17.98
N LYS A 7 -0.91 8.95 -18.13
CA LYS A 7 -0.26 10.24 -17.88
C LYS A 7 0.12 10.41 -16.41
N ASP A 8 -0.74 9.94 -15.50
CA ASP A 8 -0.46 9.98 -14.07
C ASP A 8 0.75 9.10 -13.73
N LEU A 9 0.80 7.86 -14.27
CA LEU A 9 1.93 6.95 -14.08
C LEU A 9 3.23 7.54 -14.66
N GLN A 10 3.17 8.11 -15.86
CA GLN A 10 4.32 8.78 -16.47
C GLN A 10 4.82 9.95 -15.63
N ARG A 11 3.91 10.75 -15.07
CA ARG A 11 4.27 11.86 -14.19
C ARG A 11 4.98 11.38 -12.92
N ILE A 12 4.58 10.25 -12.36
CA ILE A 12 5.28 9.64 -11.23
C ILE A 12 6.69 9.23 -11.65
N TYR A 13 6.82 8.55 -12.79
CA TYR A 13 8.12 8.09 -13.31
C TYR A 13 9.09 9.24 -13.63
N ASP A 14 8.59 10.32 -14.21
CA ASP A 14 9.37 11.49 -14.57
C ASP A 14 9.78 12.32 -13.33
N GLY A 15 9.02 12.19 -12.24
CA GLY A 15 9.33 12.83 -10.96
C GLY A 15 10.46 12.14 -10.18
N LEU A 16 10.77 10.88 -10.51
CA LEU A 16 11.86 10.13 -9.87
C LEU A 16 13.22 10.58 -10.41
N THR A 17 14.15 10.85 -9.51
CA THR A 17 15.55 11.08 -9.84
C THR A 17 16.21 9.79 -10.35
N PRO A 18 17.31 9.88 -11.12
CA PRO A 18 18.05 8.68 -11.55
C PRO A 18 18.47 7.78 -10.39
N GLN A 19 18.91 8.38 -9.27
CA GLN A 19 19.30 7.64 -8.06
C GLN A 19 18.13 6.88 -7.45
N GLU A 20 16.95 7.50 -7.37
CA GLU A 20 15.75 6.81 -6.86
C GLU A 20 15.32 5.66 -7.76
N LYS A 21 15.47 5.80 -9.09
CA LYS A 21 15.21 4.71 -10.03
C LYS A 21 16.17 3.54 -9.82
N ASP A 22 17.45 3.83 -9.63
CA ASP A 22 18.46 2.81 -9.36
C ASP A 22 18.23 2.10 -8.03
N ASN A 23 17.71 2.78 -7.01
CA ASN A 23 17.39 2.15 -5.72
C ASN A 23 16.27 1.09 -5.81
N PHE A 24 15.43 1.12 -6.84
CA PHE A 24 14.42 0.09 -7.07
C PHE A 24 14.98 -1.19 -7.71
N GLN A 25 16.22 -1.16 -8.17
CA GLN A 25 16.84 -2.28 -8.85
C GLN A 25 16.95 -3.50 -7.92
N ASP A 26 16.44 -4.65 -8.38
CA ASP A 26 16.35 -5.91 -7.64
C ASP A 26 15.53 -5.85 -6.34
N SER A 27 14.77 -4.76 -6.14
CA SER A 27 14.02 -4.55 -4.91
C SER A 27 12.76 -5.40 -4.81
N THR A 28 12.40 -5.76 -3.58
CA THR A 28 11.11 -6.32 -3.21
C THR A 28 10.27 -5.26 -2.50
N VAL A 29 9.12 -4.93 -3.06
CA VAL A 29 8.21 -3.93 -2.50
C VAL A 29 7.01 -4.62 -1.86
N LEU A 30 6.74 -4.32 -0.59
CA LEU A 30 5.64 -4.85 0.18
C LEU A 30 4.63 -3.76 0.52
N PHE A 31 3.35 -4.04 0.30
CA PHE A 31 2.23 -3.16 0.64
C PHE A 31 1.38 -3.81 1.73
N THR A 32 1.00 -3.03 2.76
CA THR A 32 -0.14 -3.37 3.63
C THR A 32 -1.31 -2.44 3.29
N GLY A 33 -2.53 -2.98 3.15
CA GLY A 33 -3.67 -2.20 2.67
C GLY A 33 -3.59 -1.83 1.18
N GLY A 34 -2.91 -2.66 0.37
CA GLY A 34 -2.62 -2.37 -1.04
C GLY A 34 -3.82 -2.46 -1.99
N ALA A 35 -4.95 -3.03 -1.56
CA ALA A 35 -6.16 -3.11 -2.40
C ALA A 35 -7.01 -1.83 -2.36
N GLY A 36 -6.61 -0.83 -1.56
CA GLY A 36 -7.29 0.45 -1.45
C GLY A 36 -7.04 1.40 -2.63
N PHE A 37 -7.58 2.63 -2.52
CA PHE A 37 -7.48 3.65 -3.56
C PHE A 37 -6.03 4.00 -3.93
N LEU A 38 -5.17 4.26 -2.94
CA LEU A 38 -3.79 4.66 -3.21
C LEU A 38 -2.92 3.47 -3.62
N GLY A 39 -3.19 2.28 -3.06
CA GLY A 39 -2.56 1.03 -3.48
C GLY A 39 -2.83 0.71 -4.96
N PHE A 40 -4.02 1.03 -5.49
CA PHE A 40 -4.30 0.93 -6.92
C PHE A 40 -3.27 1.68 -7.78
N TYR A 41 -2.99 2.94 -7.47
CA TYR A 41 -2.03 3.73 -8.26
C TYR A 41 -0.60 3.22 -8.12
N PHE A 42 -0.15 2.91 -6.91
CA PHE A 42 1.21 2.44 -6.68
C PHE A 42 1.46 1.06 -7.30
N ILE A 43 0.54 0.12 -7.13
CA ILE A 43 0.69 -1.22 -7.72
C ILE A 43 0.65 -1.12 -9.24
N GLN A 44 -0.26 -0.32 -9.82
CA GLN A 44 -0.29 -0.11 -11.27
C GLN A 44 1.00 0.56 -11.76
N PHE A 45 1.56 1.51 -11.02
CA PHE A 45 2.85 2.14 -11.33
C PHE A 45 4.00 1.12 -11.35
N LEU A 46 4.19 0.40 -10.24
CA LEU A 46 5.30 -0.55 -10.08
C LEU A 46 5.19 -1.74 -11.03
N THR A 47 3.97 -2.20 -11.34
CA THR A 47 3.77 -3.27 -12.31
C THR A 47 3.91 -2.79 -13.76
N HIS A 48 3.60 -1.53 -14.04
CA HIS A 48 3.77 -0.94 -15.37
C HIS A 48 5.23 -0.68 -15.70
N TYR A 49 6.00 -0.15 -14.74
CA TYR A 49 7.43 0.14 -14.87
C TYR A 49 8.33 -0.94 -14.26
N LYS A 50 7.81 -2.16 -14.11
CA LYS A 50 8.51 -3.26 -13.41
C LYS A 50 9.85 -3.57 -14.07
N GLU A 51 9.87 -3.60 -15.39
CA GLU A 51 11.06 -3.95 -16.18
C GLU A 51 12.06 -2.78 -16.21
N GLU A 52 11.57 -1.55 -16.37
CA GLU A 52 12.38 -0.33 -16.41
C GLU A 52 13.06 -0.05 -15.07
N LEU A 53 12.35 -0.27 -13.96
CA LEU A 53 12.86 -0.12 -12.59
C LEU A 53 13.53 -1.40 -12.08
N ARG A 54 13.49 -2.50 -12.84
CA ARG A 54 14.04 -3.83 -12.50
C ARG A 54 13.56 -4.32 -11.12
N ILE A 55 12.27 -4.14 -10.85
CA ILE A 55 11.68 -4.57 -9.58
C ILE A 55 11.51 -6.08 -9.59
N LYS A 56 12.15 -6.74 -8.63
CA LYS A 56 12.12 -8.19 -8.50
C LYS A 56 10.72 -8.70 -8.15
N LYS A 57 10.11 -8.09 -7.12
CA LYS A 57 8.88 -8.62 -6.54
C LYS A 57 8.00 -7.52 -5.95
N VAL A 58 6.69 -7.66 -6.13
CA VAL A 58 5.68 -6.80 -5.50
C VAL A 58 4.74 -7.69 -4.70
N ILE A 59 4.66 -7.47 -3.40
CA ILE A 59 3.82 -8.22 -2.45
C ILE A 59 2.70 -7.30 -1.97
N CYS A 60 1.45 -7.71 -2.16
CA CYS A 60 0.28 -6.97 -1.71
C CYS A 60 -0.47 -7.73 -0.61
N LEU A 61 -0.47 -7.15 0.58
CA LEU A 61 -1.16 -7.63 1.76
C LEU A 61 -2.43 -6.79 1.99
N ASP A 62 -3.59 -7.44 2.03
CA ASP A 62 -4.85 -6.78 2.36
C ASP A 62 -5.80 -7.75 3.07
N ASN A 63 -6.75 -7.23 3.85
CA ASN A 63 -7.74 -8.06 4.52
C ASN A 63 -8.92 -8.42 3.61
N PHE A 64 -9.04 -7.74 2.44
CA PHE A 64 -10.09 -7.91 1.43
C PHE A 64 -11.51 -7.92 2.03
N GLN A 65 -11.77 -7.05 3.00
CA GLN A 65 -13.08 -6.96 3.66
C GLN A 65 -14.24 -6.74 2.68
N VAL A 66 -13.99 -6.09 1.55
CA VAL A 66 -14.97 -5.82 0.48
C VAL A 66 -14.79 -6.71 -0.75
N GLY A 67 -13.96 -7.75 -0.65
CA GLY A 67 -13.61 -8.65 -1.75
C GLY A 67 -12.35 -8.23 -2.52
N TYR A 68 -11.95 -9.07 -3.47
CA TYR A 68 -10.77 -8.85 -4.32
C TYR A 68 -11.13 -7.98 -5.53
N PRO A 69 -10.44 -6.85 -5.75
CA PRO A 69 -10.62 -6.09 -6.97
C PRO A 69 -10.18 -6.89 -8.20
N ALA A 70 -11.00 -6.90 -9.27
CA ALA A 70 -10.71 -7.66 -10.49
C ALA A 70 -9.33 -7.33 -11.08
N TRP A 71 -8.97 -6.04 -11.11
CA TRP A 71 -7.67 -5.57 -11.61
C TRP A 71 -6.48 -6.17 -10.83
N LEU A 72 -6.64 -6.40 -9.52
CA LEU A 72 -5.57 -6.92 -8.67
C LEU A 72 -5.44 -8.43 -8.83
N LYS A 73 -6.57 -9.12 -9.03
CA LYS A 73 -6.60 -10.56 -9.36
C LYS A 73 -5.93 -10.83 -10.70
N GLU A 74 -6.23 -10.03 -11.72
CA GLU A 74 -5.60 -10.15 -13.05
C GLU A 74 -4.07 -9.95 -12.99
N LEU A 75 -3.59 -8.99 -12.19
CA LEU A 75 -2.15 -8.79 -11.99
C LEU A 75 -1.49 -9.96 -11.26
N SER A 76 -2.19 -10.56 -10.31
CA SER A 76 -1.70 -11.73 -9.58
C SER A 76 -1.66 -12.98 -10.45
N GLU A 77 -2.68 -13.21 -11.28
CA GLU A 77 -2.72 -14.33 -12.25
C GLU A 77 -1.61 -14.23 -13.30
N LYS A 78 -1.20 -13.02 -13.68
CA LYS A 78 -0.05 -12.76 -14.56
C LYS A 78 1.31 -12.90 -13.87
N GLY A 79 1.33 -13.19 -12.56
CA GLY A 79 2.55 -13.27 -11.76
C GLY A 79 3.25 -11.92 -11.54
N GLN A 80 2.57 -10.80 -11.81
CA GLN A 80 3.15 -9.47 -11.62
C GLN A 80 3.13 -9.05 -10.15
N VAL A 81 2.13 -9.51 -9.39
CA VAL A 81 1.92 -9.20 -7.97
C VAL A 81 1.64 -10.47 -7.17
N GLU A 82 2.33 -10.66 -6.06
CA GLU A 82 1.96 -11.69 -5.10
C GLU A 82 0.87 -11.16 -4.16
N LEU A 83 -0.31 -11.77 -4.23
CA LEU A 83 -1.47 -11.34 -3.48
C LEU A 83 -1.71 -12.26 -2.29
N ARG A 84 -1.80 -11.70 -1.08
CA ARG A 84 -2.03 -12.47 0.14
C ARG A 84 -3.09 -11.79 0.98
N LYS A 85 -4.05 -12.58 1.48
CA LYS A 85 -4.95 -12.13 2.54
C LYS A 85 -4.16 -12.00 3.83
N PHE A 86 -4.19 -10.83 4.45
CA PHE A 86 -3.43 -10.54 5.65
C PHE A 86 -4.12 -9.44 6.47
N ASN A 87 -4.29 -9.69 7.75
CA ASN A 87 -4.81 -8.74 8.71
C ASN A 87 -3.68 -8.16 9.56
N VAL A 88 -3.28 -6.92 9.24
CA VAL A 88 -2.18 -6.22 9.91
C VAL A 88 -2.35 -6.02 11.43
N ILE A 89 -3.55 -6.25 11.98
CA ILE A 89 -3.83 -6.14 13.41
C ILE A 89 -3.53 -7.46 14.15
N THR A 90 -3.81 -8.60 13.51
CA THR A 90 -3.82 -9.91 14.17
C THR A 90 -2.73 -10.85 13.67
N ASP A 91 -2.26 -10.63 12.45
CA ASP A 91 -1.38 -11.55 11.76
C ASP A 91 0.07 -11.05 11.87
N ASP A 92 1.00 -11.99 11.94
CA ASP A 92 2.43 -11.68 12.00
C ASP A 92 3.02 -11.57 10.60
N ILE A 93 3.70 -10.46 10.32
CA ILE A 93 4.39 -10.22 9.05
C ILE A 93 5.47 -11.28 8.77
N SER A 94 6.06 -11.87 9.80
CA SER A 94 7.05 -12.95 9.68
C SER A 94 6.49 -14.21 9.00
N SER A 95 5.16 -14.38 9.03
CA SER A 95 4.47 -15.49 8.36
C SER A 95 4.30 -15.29 6.86
N VAL A 96 4.62 -14.10 6.32
CA VAL A 96 4.48 -13.76 4.91
C VAL A 96 5.79 -14.08 4.17
N PRO A 97 5.80 -15.08 3.28
CA PRO A 97 6.99 -15.44 2.51
C PRO A 97 7.45 -14.30 1.61
N GLY A 98 8.70 -13.88 1.79
CA GLY A 98 9.28 -12.79 1.04
C GLY A 98 9.16 -11.42 1.71
N ALA A 99 8.48 -11.33 2.86
CA ALA A 99 8.43 -10.08 3.62
C ALA A 99 9.79 -9.75 4.26
N GLU A 100 10.58 -10.76 4.60
CA GLU A 100 11.93 -10.63 5.13
C GLU A 100 12.94 -10.11 4.10
N GLN A 101 12.63 -10.22 2.80
CA GLN A 101 13.43 -9.63 1.72
C GLN A 101 12.87 -8.29 1.24
N ALA A 102 11.85 -7.72 1.90
CA ALA A 102 11.27 -6.45 1.47
C ALA A 102 12.24 -5.29 1.72
N ASP A 103 12.70 -4.65 0.64
CA ASP A 103 13.52 -3.44 0.69
C ASP A 103 12.65 -2.20 0.95
N TYR A 104 11.40 -2.23 0.46
CA TYR A 104 10.43 -1.15 0.64
C TYR A 104 9.13 -1.67 1.24
N ILE A 105 8.68 -1.02 2.31
CA ILE A 105 7.41 -1.34 2.97
C ILE A 105 6.52 -0.09 2.95
N TYR A 106 5.44 -0.16 2.17
CA TYR A 106 4.38 0.85 2.17
C TYR A 106 3.24 0.40 3.10
N HIS A 107 3.25 0.92 4.33
CA HIS A 107 2.19 0.67 5.29
C HIS A 107 1.01 1.62 5.08
N MET A 108 0.01 1.16 4.31
CA MET A 108 -1.12 2.00 3.87
C MET A 108 -2.46 1.52 4.44
N SER A 109 -2.44 0.51 5.30
CA SER A 109 -3.64 0.05 6.00
C SER A 109 -4.09 1.11 7.01
N VAL A 110 -5.33 1.55 6.90
CA VAL A 110 -5.94 2.50 7.83
C VAL A 110 -7.25 1.94 8.36
N ARG A 111 -7.42 1.98 9.68
CA ARG A 111 -8.70 1.67 10.31
C ARG A 111 -9.47 2.95 10.61
N TRP A 112 -10.47 3.24 9.79
CA TRP A 112 -11.41 4.32 10.07
C TRP A 112 -12.34 3.93 11.23
N ARG A 113 -12.18 4.57 12.38
CA ARG A 113 -13.19 4.54 13.44
C ARG A 113 -14.23 5.61 13.16
N ARG A 114 -15.35 5.24 12.55
CA ARG A 114 -16.57 6.06 12.59
C ARG A 114 -17.21 5.86 13.96
N GLY A 115 -17.20 6.89 14.81
CA GLY A 115 -17.75 6.81 16.17
C GLY A 115 -17.27 7.90 17.14
N MET A 116 -16.22 8.65 16.82
CA MET A 116 -15.97 9.93 17.50
C MET A 116 -16.59 11.01 16.63
N GLY A 117 -17.83 11.39 16.93
CA GLY A 117 -18.39 12.63 16.41
C GLY A 117 -17.42 13.74 16.76
N TRP A 118 -17.04 14.54 15.76
CA TRP A 118 -16.34 15.80 15.99
C TRP A 118 -17.30 16.70 16.79
N ARG A 119 -17.27 16.61 18.11
CA ARG A 119 -17.76 17.70 18.95
C ARG A 119 -16.63 18.72 18.97
N ILE A 120 -16.69 19.69 18.06
CA ILE A 120 -15.95 20.94 18.23
C ILE A 120 -16.59 21.62 19.45
N SER A 121 -16.15 21.25 20.65
CA SER A 121 -16.41 22.04 21.84
C SER A 121 -15.44 23.21 21.82
N LEU A 122 -15.90 24.36 21.36
CA LEU A 122 -15.26 25.61 21.70
C LEU A 122 -15.42 25.83 23.21
N SER A 123 -14.39 25.55 23.98
CA SER A 123 -14.23 26.13 25.32
C SER A 123 -12.78 25.95 25.80
N HIS A 124 -12.14 27.06 26.16
CA HIS A 124 -10.98 27.13 27.08
C HIS A 124 -11.15 26.20 28.31
N PRO A 125 -10.08 25.89 29.07
CA PRO A 125 -8.91 25.10 28.70
C PRO A 125 -8.74 23.86 29.62
N ALA A 126 -7.92 22.91 29.18
CA ALA A 126 -7.14 21.96 29.99
C ALA A 126 -7.84 21.15 31.12
N GLU A 127 -8.27 19.93 30.79
CA GLU A 127 -7.84 18.72 31.51
C GLU A 127 -7.94 17.53 30.55
N VAL A 128 -6.79 17.06 30.07
CA VAL A 128 -6.69 15.80 29.34
C VAL A 128 -6.60 14.70 30.38
N ARG A 129 -7.64 13.87 30.52
CA ARG A 129 -7.53 12.58 31.20
C ARG A 129 -7.50 11.46 30.16
N ASP A 130 -6.51 10.61 30.37
CA ASP A 130 -6.04 9.53 29.51
C ASP A 130 -7.11 8.44 29.29
N CYS A 131 -7.18 7.95 28.05
CA CYS A 131 -8.12 6.95 27.59
C CYS A 131 -7.44 5.60 27.58
N ARG A 132 -7.45 4.90 28.72
CA ARG A 132 -7.22 3.45 28.74
C ARG A 132 -7.87 2.66 29.88
N SER A 133 -8.69 3.22 30.75
CA SER A 133 -8.33 4.03 31.93
C SER A 133 -7.46 3.30 32.97
N MET A 134 -7.36 1.98 32.83
CA MET A 134 -6.56 0.95 33.49
C MET A 134 -6.73 -0.27 32.58
#